data_AF-A0A285JYI0-F1
#
_entry.id   AF-A0A285JYI0-F1
#
_cell.length_a   1.000
_cell.length_b   1.000
_cell.length_c   1.000
_cell.angle_alpha   90.00
_cell.angle_beta   90.00
_cell.angle_gamma   90.00
#
_symmetry.space_group_name_H-M   'P 1'
#
loop_
_entity.id
_entity.type
_entity.pdbx_description
1 polymer ?
#
loop_
_entity_poly.entity_id
_entity_poly.type
_entity_poly.pdbx_seq_one_letter_code
_entity_poly.pdbx_strand_id
1 'polypeptide(L)'
;MSCAEGLDEIRADLRQTAGVSTRKLRRELAAFEAVLADPPAEPGALARMVAWEGNWVLDDPSDAAAARFLGELAQMLREVLDEAG
;
A
#
# COMPACT_ATOMS: atom_id res chain seq x y z
N MET A 1 -1.93 13.84 12.36
CA MET A 1 -1.50 12.48 12.74
C MET A 1 -0.17 12.23 12.07
N SER A 2 0.88 11.92 12.84
CA SER A 2 2.21 11.66 12.27
C SER A 2 2.18 10.34 11.48
N CYS A 3 2.69 10.33 10.24
CA CYS A 3 2.69 9.16 9.35
C CYS A 3 3.20 7.86 10.00
N ALA A 4 4.06 7.94 11.01
CA ALA A 4 4.64 6.79 11.69
C ALA A 4 3.63 5.99 12.54
N GLU A 5 2.65 6.64 13.19
CA GLU A 5 1.65 5.94 14.00
C GLU A 5 0.66 5.17 13.12
N GLY A 6 0.27 5.75 11.98
CA GLY A 6 -0.60 5.06 11.01
C GLY A 6 0.08 3.84 10.37
N LEU A 7 1.36 3.94 10.03
CA LEU A 7 2.09 2.83 9.40
C LEU A 7 2.25 1.62 10.33
N ASP A 8 2.42 1.81 11.64
CA ASP A 8 2.53 0.69 12.58
C ASP A 8 1.18 -0.01 12.80
N GLU A 9 0.08 0.75 12.88
CA GLU A 9 -1.28 0.20 12.91
C GLU A 9 -1.59 -0.62 11.65
N ILE A 10 -1.20 -0.11 10.49
CA ILE A 10 -1.39 -0.81 9.22
C ILE A 10 -0.55 -2.08 9.17
N ARG A 11 0.70 -2.05 9.66
CA ARG A 11 1.52 -3.27 9.78
C ARG A 11 0.85 -4.32 10.67
N ALA A 12 0.27 -3.90 11.79
CA ALA A 12 -0.44 -4.80 12.70
C ALA A 12 -1.69 -5.41 12.04
N ASP A 13 -2.47 -4.62 11.30
CA ASP A 13 -3.64 -5.09 10.54
C ASP A 13 -3.25 -6.07 9.43
N LEU A 14 -2.20 -5.76 8.68
CA LEU A 14 -1.65 -6.65 7.64
C LEU A 14 -1.18 -7.98 8.23
N ARG A 15 -0.49 -7.97 9.38
CA ARG A 15 -0.09 -9.20 10.08
C ARG A 15 -1.29 -10.02 10.55
N GLN A 16 -2.32 -9.36 11.08
CA GLN A 16 -3.56 -10.03 11.47
C GLN A 16 -4.23 -10.69 10.25
N THR A 17 -4.31 -9.97 9.13
CA THR A 17 -4.84 -10.49 7.87
C THR A 17 -3.99 -11.63 7.30
N ALA A 18 -2.66 -11.57 7.44
CA ALA A 18 -1.76 -12.65 7.04
C ALA A 18 -2.04 -13.94 7.80
N GLY A 19 -2.31 -13.84 9.11
CA GLY A 19 -2.72 -14.97 9.95
C GLY A 19 -4.06 -15.59 9.54
N VAL A 20 -4.94 -14.84 8.88
CA VAL A 20 -6.23 -15.35 8.37
C VAL A 20 -6.12 -15.86 6.93
N SER A 21 -5.45 -15.12 6.04
CA SER A 21 -5.37 -15.43 4.60
C SER A 21 -4.24 -14.68 3.89
N THR A 22 -3.05 -15.28 3.85
CA THR A 22 -1.91 -14.80 3.02
C THR A 22 -2.25 -14.68 1.53
N ARG A 23 -3.24 -15.43 1.03
CA ARG A 23 -3.70 -15.33 -0.38
C ARG A 23 -4.31 -13.97 -0.72
N LYS A 24 -5.01 -13.32 0.22
CA LYS A 24 -5.57 -11.98 0.00
C LYS A 24 -4.46 -10.95 -0.13
N LEU A 25 -3.52 -10.98 0.80
CA LEU A 25 -2.35 -10.11 0.81
C LEU A 25 -1.47 -10.27 -0.44
N ARG A 26 -1.26 -11.50 -0.92
CA ARG A 26 -0.54 -11.75 -2.18
C ARG A 26 -1.27 -11.12 -3.39
N ARG A 27 -2.60 -11.13 -3.39
CA ARG A 27 -3.40 -10.51 -4.47
C ARG A 27 -3.33 -8.99 -4.40
N GLU A 28 -3.35 -8.41 -3.20
CA GLU A 28 -3.19 -6.98 -2.98
C GLU A 28 -1.80 -6.51 -3.37
N LEU A 29 -0.75 -7.23 -2.95
CA LEU A 29 0.63 -6.95 -3.36
C LEU A 29 0.77 -6.94 -4.89
N ALA A 30 0.22 -7.96 -5.57
CA ALA A 30 0.26 -8.03 -7.03
C ALA A 30 -0.51 -6.86 -7.70
N ALA A 31 -1.60 -6.39 -7.09
CA ALA A 31 -2.33 -5.24 -7.59
C ALA A 31 -1.51 -3.95 -7.44
N PHE A 32 -0.84 -3.76 -6.29
CA PHE A 32 0.04 -2.62 -6.09
C PHE A 32 1.24 -2.63 -7.04
N GLU A 33 1.90 -3.79 -7.20
CA GLU A 33 3.01 -3.94 -8.15
C GLU A 33 2.57 -3.69 -9.60
N ALA A 34 1.36 -4.12 -9.99
CA ALA A 34 0.82 -3.84 -11.33
C ALA A 34 0.58 -2.34 -11.56
N VAL A 35 0.00 -1.65 -10.58
CA VAL A 35 -0.24 -0.19 -10.65
C VAL A 35 1.08 0.59 -10.64
N LEU A 36 2.10 0.12 -9.91
CA LEU A 36 3.44 0.73 -9.92
C LEU A 36 4.18 0.48 -11.24
N ALA A 37 3.95 -0.66 -11.89
CA ALA A 37 4.54 -1.00 -13.18
C ALA A 37 3.89 -0.26 -14.35
N ASP A 38 2.58 -0.04 -14.28
CA ASP A 38 1.80 0.72 -15.28
C ASP A 38 0.97 1.81 -14.58
N PRO A 39 1.63 2.91 -14.16
CA PRO A 39 0.93 3.99 -13.47
C PRO A 39 -0.04 4.70 -14.42
N PRO A 40 -1.19 5.18 -13.90
CA PRO A 40 -2.15 5.89 -14.72
C PRO A 40 -1.52 7.12 -15.39
N ALA A 41 -1.81 7.32 -16.67
CA ALA A 41 -1.26 8.42 -17.47
C ALA A 41 -1.73 9.81 -17.01
N GLU A 42 -2.81 9.86 -16.23
CA GLU A 42 -3.40 11.10 -15.74
C GLU A 42 -2.68 11.59 -14.47
N PRO A 43 -2.14 12.83 -14.47
CA PRO A 43 -1.44 13.37 -13.31
C PRO A 43 -2.39 13.56 -12.11
N GLY A 44 -1.95 13.10 -10.95
CA GLY A 44 -2.71 13.06 -9.70
C GLY A 44 -3.72 11.91 -9.62
N ALA A 45 -3.84 11.06 -10.64
CA ALA A 45 -4.78 9.94 -10.62
C ALA A 45 -4.34 8.86 -9.62
N LEU A 46 -3.03 8.61 -9.50
CA LEU A 46 -2.52 7.64 -8.54
C LEU A 46 -2.74 8.13 -7.11
N ALA A 47 -2.44 9.41 -6.85
CA ALA A 47 -2.71 10.03 -5.55
C ALA A 47 -4.20 10.01 -5.19
N ARG A 48 -5.09 10.24 -6.17
CA ARG A 48 -6.54 10.12 -5.98
C ARG A 48 -6.97 8.68 -5.70
N MET A 49 -6.42 7.69 -6.39
CA MET A 49 -6.72 6.28 -6.11
C MET A 49 -6.30 5.88 -4.70
N VAL A 50 -5.11 6.26 -4.26
CA VAL A 50 -4.65 6.02 -2.87
C VAL A 50 -5.57 6.71 -1.86
N ALA A 51 -5.98 7.95 -2.13
CA ALA A 51 -6.86 8.70 -1.25
C ALA A 51 -8.31 8.19 -1.22
N TRP A 52 -8.85 7.76 -2.36
CA TRP A 52 -10.25 7.32 -2.49
C TRP A 52 -10.44 5.83 -2.19
N GLU A 53 -9.65 4.96 -2.82
CA GLU A 53 -9.76 3.51 -2.66
C GLU A 53 -9.04 3.03 -1.40
N GLY A 54 -7.90 3.65 -1.06
CA GLY A 54 -7.18 3.34 0.17
C GLY A 54 -7.84 3.98 1.40
N ASN A 55 -8.46 5.15 1.25
CA ASN A 55 -8.83 6.07 2.34
C ASN A 55 -7.61 6.66 3.08
N TRP A 56 -6.46 6.78 2.41
CA TRP A 56 -5.24 7.30 3.04
C TRP A 56 -4.96 8.72 2.54
N VAL A 57 -4.88 9.67 3.48
CA VAL A 57 -4.54 11.05 3.16
C VAL A 57 -3.02 11.16 3.02
N LEU A 58 -2.54 11.28 1.79
CA LEU A 58 -1.14 11.61 1.52
C LEU A 58 -0.89 13.09 1.82
N ASP A 59 0.23 13.38 2.50
CA ASP A 59 0.67 14.75 2.81
C ASP A 59 1.05 15.51 1.52
N ASP A 60 1.62 14.78 0.55
CA ASP A 60 1.90 15.26 -0.80
C ASP A 60 0.97 14.56 -1.81
N PRO A 61 0.06 15.30 -2.48
CA PRO A 61 -0.92 14.72 -3.41
C PRO A 61 -0.33 14.45 -4.81
N SER A 62 0.99 14.37 -4.97
CA SER A 62 1.63 14.04 -6.24
C SER A 62 1.66 12.52 -6.45
N ASP A 63 1.58 12.08 -7.71
CA ASP A 63 1.71 10.66 -8.05
C ASP A 63 3.07 10.08 -7.64
N ALA A 64 4.13 10.90 -7.64
CA ALA A 64 5.44 10.45 -7.17
C ALA A 64 5.42 10.07 -5.67
N ALA A 65 4.71 10.85 -4.85
CA ALA A 65 4.54 10.56 -3.44
C ALA A 65 3.64 9.34 -3.23
N ALA A 66 2.56 9.22 -4.00
CA ALA A 66 1.67 8.07 -4.00
C ALA A 66 2.39 6.78 -4.42
N ALA A 67 3.23 6.83 -5.46
CA ALA A 67 4.04 5.70 -5.92
C ALA A 67 5.07 5.29 -4.88
N ARG A 68 5.76 6.25 -4.24
CA ARG A 68 6.71 5.95 -3.16
C ARG A 68 6.01 5.24 -2.01
N PHE A 69 4.87 5.76 -1.59
CA PHE A 69 4.08 5.20 -0.51
C PHE A 69 3.53 3.81 -0.83
N LEU A 70 2.99 3.59 -2.04
CA LEU A 70 2.57 2.27 -2.51
C LEU A 70 3.75 1.29 -2.54
N GLY A 71 4.95 1.78 -2.89
CA GLY A 71 6.19 1.00 -2.82
C GLY A 71 6.55 0.60 -1.39
N GLU A 72 6.47 1.53 -0.44
CA GLU A 72 6.69 1.24 0.99
C GLU A 72 5.65 0.23 1.53
N LEU A 73 4.39 0.36 1.11
CA LEU A 73 3.33 -0.58 1.49
C LEU A 73 3.54 -1.97 0.88
N ALA A 74 3.90 -2.03 -0.40
CA ALA A 74 4.23 -3.28 -1.10
C ALA A 74 5.43 -3.99 -0.43
N GLN A 75 6.45 -3.23 -0.05
CA GLN A 75 7.58 -3.77 0.71
C GLN A 75 7.11 -4.33 2.06
N MET A 76 6.28 -3.61 2.81
CA MET A 76 5.76 -4.07 4.09
C MET A 76 4.89 -5.33 3.96
N LEU A 77 4.02 -5.40 2.95
CA LEU A 77 3.25 -6.59 2.60
C LEU A 77 4.17 -7.78 2.31
N ARG A 78 5.27 -7.54 1.58
CA ARG A 78 6.24 -8.58 1.26
C ARG A 78 6.98 -9.07 2.50
N GLU A 79 7.38 -8.17 3.40
CA GLU A 79 7.94 -8.53 4.71
C GLU A 79 6.97 -9.38 5.52
N VAL A 80 5.70 -8.95 5.64
CA VAL A 80 4.68 -9.69 6.40
C VAL A 80 4.38 -11.06 5.76
N LEU A 81 4.35 -11.14 4.43
CA LEU A 81 4.17 -12.41 3.72
C LEU A 81 5.36 -13.35 3.90
N ASP A 82 6.59 -12.82 3.90
CA ASP A 82 7.82 -13.58 4.17
C ASP A 82 7.84 -14.10 5.61
N GLU A 83 7.40 -13.28 6.57
CA GLU A 83 7.19 -13.69 7.97
C GLU A 83 6.12 -14.79 8.12
N ALA A 84 5.13 -14.83 7.22
CA ALA A 84 3.96 -15.73 7.31
C ALA A 84 4.09 -17.06 6.55
N GLY A 85 4.92 -17.17 5.50
CA GLY A 85 5.15 -18.40 4.72
C GLY A 85 4.41 -18.50 3.38
#